data_AF-A0A7W4UFB2-F1
#
_entry.id   AF-A0A7W4UFB2-F1
#
_cell.length_a   1.000
_cell.length_b   1.000
_cell.length_c   1.000
_cell.angle_alpha   90.00
_cell.angle_beta   90.00
_cell.angle_gamma   90.00
#
_symmetry.space_group_name_H-M   'P 1'
#
loop_
_entity.id
_entity.type
_entity.pdbx_description
1 polymer ?
#
loop_
_entity_poly.entity_id
_entity_poly.type
_entity_poly.pdbx_seq_one_letter_code
_entity_poly.pdbx_strand_id
1 'polypeptide(L)'
;MGDVARQAGQQRGPRTTTEPVGARAVGPARVSAVPPPPRRRVRWALAGGLLVLSPVGAEYLVGYDTTTGNLPALLAGLLFFVPLYGAPALLLREVAVRTGLRWPGVLALAAALGVVQAGVVDQSLFSLSYRHIEGWEAAARATFVEPWGVSVANASNFLVGHAVWSFTVPIALVHALRPDAARRPWLRAPGLVVAALLYAVAALLVHVDHLETETDHASTAQVAGAWGVAALCAVAAFALGRRVAERRAGRVPPLAVLAAAGLVGGLLVTLSDETWTGVAQTAAVLLAAVLGLRRWSRADGWALPHVAAVAAGALVARAAVGFLVVPLGDVPAGPKYAHNAVAVLGSVLLGWWAVRRAARQAPGDGGGHASDGGGRHAPSDGGGHAPDDDGQHPPVRHGVRSATDDDLRRAADDFGRGSRSTP
;
A
#
# COMPACT_ATOMS: atom_id res chain seq x y z
N MET A 1 -86.85 49.22 25.89
CA MET A 1 -86.43 48.79 27.24
C MET A 1 -84.95 49.13 27.35
N GLY A 2 -84.62 50.18 28.14
CA GLY A 2 -83.29 50.70 28.58
C GLY A 2 -82.10 50.58 27.60
N ASP A 3 -81.54 51.62 26.98
CA ASP A 3 -81.08 52.94 27.44
C ASP A 3 -79.92 52.93 28.47
N VAL A 4 -79.04 53.94 28.35
CA VAL A 4 -77.83 54.28 29.16
C VAL A 4 -76.48 53.79 28.57
N ALA A 5 -75.77 54.61 27.75
CA ALA A 5 -74.75 55.64 28.09
C ALA A 5 -73.33 55.05 28.32
N ARG A 6 -72.16 55.66 28.04
CA ARG A 6 -71.74 56.99 27.57
C ARG A 6 -70.22 56.92 27.23
N GLN A 7 -69.80 57.76 26.29
CA GLN A 7 -68.53 58.53 26.17
C GLN A 7 -67.14 57.99 26.59
N ALA A 8 -66.24 58.15 25.61
CA ALA A 8 -64.96 58.89 25.65
C ALA A 8 -63.71 58.27 26.31
N GLY A 9 -62.60 58.25 25.56
CA GLY A 9 -61.27 57.98 26.11
C GLY A 9 -60.20 57.75 25.06
N GLN A 10 -59.77 58.81 24.37
CA GLN A 10 -58.59 58.81 23.50
C GLN A 10 -57.32 58.77 24.39
N GLN A 11 -56.55 57.69 24.38
CA GLN A 11 -55.22 57.63 24.99
C GLN A 11 -54.20 57.00 24.04
N ARG A 12 -53.15 57.79 23.75
CA ARG A 12 -51.95 57.40 23.01
C ARG A 12 -50.93 56.76 23.96
N GLY A 13 -50.26 55.71 23.48
CA GLY A 13 -48.94 55.26 23.94
C GLY A 13 -48.75 53.74 23.80
N PRO A 14 -47.52 53.19 23.75
CA PRO A 14 -46.24 53.74 23.28
C PRO A 14 -45.72 53.00 22.01
N ARG A 15 -44.87 53.67 21.24
CA ARG A 15 -44.14 53.07 20.10
C ARG A 15 -43.11 52.07 20.63
N THR A 16 -43.33 50.78 20.38
CA THR A 16 -42.29 49.75 20.51
C THR A 16 -41.50 49.65 19.22
N THR A 17 -40.32 50.28 19.20
CA THR A 17 -39.27 50.02 18.22
C THR A 17 -38.69 48.63 18.46
N THR A 18 -39.11 47.66 17.66
CA THR A 18 -38.43 46.37 17.56
C THR A 18 -37.34 46.51 16.49
N GLU A 19 -36.09 46.65 16.93
CA GLU A 19 -34.94 46.47 16.03
C GLU A 19 -34.88 45.01 15.55
N PRO A 20 -34.63 44.76 14.26
CA PRO A 20 -34.40 43.40 13.79
C PRO A 20 -33.01 42.94 14.26
N VAL A 21 -33.00 41.94 15.14
CA VAL A 21 -31.79 41.18 15.51
C VAL A 21 -31.12 40.70 14.23
N GLY A 22 -29.90 41.18 13.99
CA GLY A 22 -29.11 40.89 12.80
C GLY A 22 -29.01 39.38 12.55
N ALA A 23 -29.59 38.94 11.44
CA ALA A 23 -29.32 37.64 10.85
C ALA A 23 -27.81 37.59 10.52
N ARG A 24 -27.03 36.96 11.37
CA ARG A 24 -25.65 36.57 11.06
C ARG A 24 -25.73 35.68 9.82
N ALA A 25 -25.34 36.25 8.68
CA ALA A 25 -25.18 35.51 7.45
C ALA A 25 -24.23 34.33 7.73
N VAL A 26 -24.79 33.12 7.74
CA VAL A 26 -24.00 31.90 7.70
C VAL A 26 -23.32 31.92 6.34
N GLY A 27 -22.07 32.37 6.31
CA GLY A 27 -21.26 32.38 5.10
C GLY A 27 -21.28 30.99 4.47
N PRO A 28 -21.29 30.88 3.12
CA PRO A 28 -21.40 29.60 2.44
C PRO A 28 -20.32 28.68 2.97
N ALA A 29 -20.74 27.51 3.49
CA ALA A 29 -19.86 26.46 3.93
C ALA A 29 -18.79 26.27 2.86
N ARG A 30 -17.51 26.49 3.21
CA ARG A 30 -16.40 26.27 2.29
C ARG A 30 -16.49 24.83 1.80
N VAL A 31 -17.02 24.64 0.59
CA VAL A 31 -16.98 23.37 -0.11
C VAL A 31 -15.52 22.97 -0.11
N SER A 32 -15.21 21.92 0.63
CA SER A 32 -13.84 21.45 0.81
C SER A 32 -13.31 21.10 -0.57
N ALA A 33 -12.51 21.99 -1.15
CA ALA A 33 -12.00 21.82 -2.50
C ALA A 33 -11.27 20.47 -2.56
N VAL A 34 -11.68 19.59 -3.48
CA VAL A 34 -11.02 18.30 -3.69
C VAL A 34 -9.54 18.58 -3.96
N PRO A 35 -8.60 18.07 -3.15
CA PRO A 35 -7.20 18.41 -3.31
C PRO A 35 -6.71 18.00 -4.70
N PRO A 36 -5.87 18.82 -5.35
CA PRO A 36 -5.47 18.58 -6.73
C PRO A 36 -4.79 17.21 -6.89
N PRO A 37 -4.85 16.59 -8.09
CA PRO A 37 -4.15 15.34 -8.39
C PRO A 37 -2.67 15.41 -7.98
N PRO A 38 -2.10 14.36 -7.36
CA PRO A 38 -0.67 14.34 -7.07
C PRO A 38 0.12 14.46 -8.38
N ARG A 39 1.21 15.23 -8.34
CA ARG A 39 2.11 15.46 -9.48
C ARG A 39 2.54 14.13 -10.10
N ARG A 40 2.69 14.10 -11.44
CA ARG A 40 3.09 12.89 -12.20
C ARG A 40 4.30 12.19 -11.58
N ARG A 41 5.37 12.93 -11.22
CA ARG A 41 6.59 12.40 -10.59
C ARG A 41 6.32 11.60 -9.30
N VAL A 42 5.36 12.04 -8.48
CA VAL A 42 4.98 11.34 -7.23
C VAL A 42 4.36 9.98 -7.55
N ARG A 43 3.48 9.91 -8.55
CA ARG A 43 2.83 8.66 -8.96
C ARG A 43 3.85 7.63 -9.47
N TRP A 44 4.82 8.08 -10.27
CA TRP A 44 5.91 7.22 -10.74
C TRP A 44 6.80 6.73 -9.60
N ALA A 45 7.14 7.59 -8.63
CA ALA A 45 7.91 7.18 -7.47
C ALA A 45 7.17 6.13 -6.62
N LEU A 46 5.86 6.27 -6.43
CA LEU A 46 5.04 5.28 -5.71
C LEU A 46 4.92 3.96 -6.47
N ALA A 47 4.69 4.02 -7.79
CA ALA A 47 4.66 2.83 -8.63
C ALA A 47 6.01 2.10 -8.62
N GLY A 48 7.12 2.82 -8.82
CA GLY A 48 8.47 2.26 -8.74
C GLY A 48 8.79 1.69 -7.36
N GLY A 49 8.40 2.39 -6.29
CA GLY A 49 8.54 1.89 -4.93
C GLY A 49 7.79 0.58 -4.70
N LEU A 50 6.56 0.46 -5.20
CA LEU A 50 5.78 -0.79 -5.09
C LEU A 50 6.37 -1.91 -5.96
N LEU A 51 6.82 -1.58 -7.18
CA LEU A 51 7.47 -2.53 -8.08
C LEU A 51 8.70 -3.19 -7.44
N VAL A 52 9.45 -2.47 -6.61
CA VAL A 52 10.64 -3.00 -5.92
C VAL A 52 10.32 -3.57 -4.53
N LEU A 53 9.45 -2.93 -3.75
CA LEU A 53 9.16 -3.38 -2.39
C LEU A 53 8.44 -4.74 -2.35
N SER A 54 7.62 -5.02 -3.37
CA SER A 54 6.93 -6.31 -3.54
C SER A 54 7.91 -7.51 -3.63
N PRO A 55 8.83 -7.56 -4.62
CA PRO A 55 9.80 -8.65 -4.70
C PRO A 55 10.79 -8.68 -3.53
N VAL A 56 11.16 -7.53 -2.96
CA VAL A 56 11.98 -7.52 -1.74
C VAL A 56 11.26 -8.22 -0.60
N GLY A 57 9.97 -7.96 -0.41
CA GLY A 57 9.15 -8.61 0.61
C GLY A 57 8.94 -10.10 0.39
N ALA A 58 8.82 -10.51 -0.88
CA ALA A 58 8.67 -11.90 -1.28
C ALA A 58 9.94 -12.73 -1.03
N GLU A 59 11.07 -12.25 -1.56
CA GLU A 59 12.28 -13.06 -1.74
C GLU A 59 13.43 -12.64 -0.83
N TYR A 60 13.71 -11.34 -0.74
CA TYR A 60 14.98 -10.87 -0.18
C TYR A 60 14.95 -10.74 1.34
N LEU A 61 13.82 -10.40 1.96
CA LEU A 61 13.79 -10.20 3.42
C LEU A 61 14.13 -11.46 4.21
N VAL A 62 13.76 -12.65 3.73
CA VAL A 62 14.08 -13.90 4.42
C VAL A 62 15.52 -14.35 4.14
N GLY A 63 16.08 -13.98 2.99
CA GLY A 63 17.45 -14.36 2.63
C GLY A 63 17.65 -15.88 2.59
N TYR A 64 16.68 -16.62 2.04
CA TYR A 64 16.73 -18.08 1.97
C TYR A 64 17.45 -18.60 0.72
N ASP A 65 17.68 -17.75 -0.28
CA ASP A 65 18.21 -18.18 -1.58
C ASP A 65 19.74 -18.01 -1.68
N THR A 66 20.34 -18.67 -2.67
CA THR A 66 21.78 -18.62 -2.99
C THR A 66 22.30 -17.20 -3.27
N THR A 67 21.42 -16.28 -3.66
CA THR A 67 21.74 -14.87 -3.94
C THR A 67 21.92 -14.02 -2.67
N THR A 68 21.65 -14.58 -1.49
CA THR A 68 21.73 -13.88 -0.20
C THR A 68 23.13 -13.32 0.05
N GLY A 69 23.21 -12.05 0.45
CA GLY A 69 24.49 -11.34 0.63
C GLY A 69 25.19 -10.88 -0.65
N ASN A 70 24.73 -11.26 -1.85
CA ASN A 70 25.36 -10.88 -3.12
C ASN A 70 24.59 -9.74 -3.80
N LEU A 71 25.03 -8.49 -3.58
CA LEU A 71 24.33 -7.30 -4.10
C LEU A 71 24.15 -7.30 -5.64
N PRO A 72 25.18 -7.59 -6.47
CA PRO A 72 25.00 -7.72 -7.91
C PRO A 72 23.92 -8.74 -8.30
N ALA A 73 23.92 -9.93 -7.68
CA ALA A 73 22.93 -10.97 -7.96
C ALA A 73 21.52 -10.53 -7.55
N LEU A 74 21.36 -9.87 -6.39
CA LEU A 74 20.07 -9.33 -5.95
C LEU A 74 19.55 -8.25 -6.90
N LEU A 75 20.42 -7.38 -7.43
CA LEU A 75 20.03 -6.37 -8.42
C LEU A 75 19.64 -7.00 -9.75
N ALA A 76 20.37 -8.03 -10.21
CA ALA A 76 20.03 -8.79 -11.40
C ALA A 76 18.68 -9.53 -11.22
N GLY A 77 18.46 -10.15 -10.07
CA GLY A 77 17.22 -10.84 -9.73
C GLY A 77 15.99 -9.93 -9.78
N LEU A 78 16.13 -8.62 -9.49
CA LEU A 78 15.02 -7.68 -9.64
C LEU A 78 14.54 -7.54 -11.09
N LEU A 79 15.37 -7.82 -12.10
CA LEU A 79 14.91 -7.83 -13.50
C LEU A 79 13.84 -8.90 -13.74
N PHE A 80 13.86 -9.97 -12.95
CA PHE A 80 12.89 -11.06 -13.00
C PHE A 80 11.76 -10.89 -11.96
N PHE A 81 12.12 -10.59 -10.72
CA PHE A 81 11.17 -10.50 -9.62
C PHE A 81 10.30 -9.23 -9.68
N VAL A 82 10.74 -8.13 -10.32
CA VAL A 82 9.89 -6.96 -10.53
C VAL A 82 8.71 -7.30 -11.46
N PRO A 83 8.90 -7.92 -12.64
CA PRO A 83 7.81 -8.48 -13.42
C PRO A 83 6.96 -9.51 -12.65
N LEU A 84 7.58 -10.44 -11.92
CA LEU A 84 6.87 -11.55 -11.28
C LEU A 84 6.05 -11.13 -10.04
N TYR A 85 6.57 -10.24 -9.19
CA TYR A 85 5.89 -9.81 -7.94
C TYR A 85 5.49 -8.34 -7.97
N GLY A 86 6.32 -7.46 -8.51
CA GLY A 86 6.06 -6.03 -8.57
C GLY A 86 4.88 -5.67 -9.47
N ALA A 87 4.88 -6.18 -10.69
CA ALA A 87 3.84 -5.90 -11.67
C ALA A 87 2.44 -6.35 -11.23
N PRO A 88 2.23 -7.59 -10.73
CA PRO A 88 0.92 -7.99 -10.22
C PRO A 88 0.52 -7.24 -8.94
N ALA A 89 1.46 -6.86 -8.06
CA ALA A 89 1.15 -5.98 -6.92
C ALA A 89 0.58 -4.64 -7.39
N LEU A 90 1.16 -4.06 -8.44
CA LEU A 90 0.71 -2.81 -9.03
C LEU A 90 -0.66 -2.95 -9.71
N LEU A 91 -0.89 -4.05 -10.44
CA LEU A 91 -2.19 -4.37 -11.05
C LEU A 91 -3.29 -4.57 -10.01
N LEU A 92 -3.04 -5.38 -8.98
CA LEU A 92 -3.96 -5.59 -7.86
C LEU A 92 -4.36 -4.25 -7.25
N ARG A 93 -3.37 -3.41 -6.97
CA ARG A 93 -3.57 -2.09 -6.38
C ARG A 93 -4.41 -1.19 -7.29
N GLU A 94 -4.13 -1.16 -8.59
CA GLU A 94 -4.89 -0.37 -9.55
C GLU A 94 -6.33 -0.86 -9.68
N VAL A 95 -6.56 -2.17 -9.72
CA VAL A 95 -7.89 -2.79 -9.71
C VAL A 95 -8.64 -2.37 -8.46
N ALA A 96 -8.02 -2.51 -7.28
CA ALA A 96 -8.62 -2.16 -6.01
C ALA A 96 -9.04 -0.68 -5.95
N VAL A 97 -8.17 0.23 -6.38
CA VAL A 97 -8.46 1.67 -6.36
C VAL A 97 -9.55 2.03 -7.37
N ARG A 98 -9.52 1.49 -8.59
CA ARG A 98 -10.49 1.82 -9.65
C ARG A 98 -11.88 1.25 -9.41
N THR A 99 -11.97 0.12 -8.70
CA THR A 99 -13.25 -0.54 -8.39
C THR A 99 -13.73 -0.26 -6.97
N GLY A 100 -13.03 0.60 -6.23
CA GLY A 100 -13.42 1.02 -4.88
C GLY A 100 -13.26 -0.06 -3.81
N LEU A 101 -12.41 -1.06 -4.02
CA LEU A 101 -12.15 -2.10 -3.02
C LEU A 101 -11.46 -1.53 -1.78
N ARG A 102 -11.92 -1.98 -0.63
CA ARG A 102 -11.29 -1.78 0.68
C ARG A 102 -10.40 -2.97 1.02
N TRP A 103 -9.75 -2.91 2.18
CA TRP A 103 -8.81 -3.95 2.66
C TRP A 103 -9.30 -5.39 2.55
N PRO A 104 -10.57 -5.75 2.87
CA PRO A 104 -11.03 -7.12 2.66
C PRO A 104 -10.94 -7.57 1.19
N GLY A 105 -11.22 -6.67 0.24
CA GLY A 105 -11.08 -6.95 -1.18
C GLY A 105 -9.63 -7.01 -1.62
N VAL A 106 -8.77 -6.13 -1.10
CA VAL A 106 -7.32 -6.16 -1.36
C VAL A 106 -6.70 -7.49 -0.88
N LEU A 107 -7.01 -7.92 0.34
CA LEU A 107 -6.54 -9.19 0.90
C LEU A 107 -7.04 -10.39 0.09
N ALA A 108 -8.30 -10.39 -0.34
CA ALA A 108 -8.85 -11.48 -1.15
C ALA A 108 -8.25 -11.54 -2.56
N LEU A 109 -7.97 -10.39 -3.20
CA LEU A 109 -7.21 -10.37 -4.46
C LEU A 109 -5.75 -10.81 -4.28
N ALA A 110 -5.13 -10.45 -3.15
CA ALA A 110 -3.76 -10.85 -2.85
C ALA A 110 -3.68 -12.37 -2.64
N ALA A 111 -4.67 -12.95 -1.97
CA ALA A 111 -4.83 -14.40 -1.87
C ALA A 111 -5.07 -15.06 -3.23
N ALA A 112 -5.92 -14.47 -4.09
CA ALA A 112 -6.12 -14.97 -5.46
C ALA A 112 -4.81 -15.00 -6.26
N LEU A 113 -4.00 -13.94 -6.19
CA LEU A 113 -2.68 -13.90 -6.83
C LEU A 113 -1.73 -14.94 -6.22
N GLY A 114 -1.72 -15.12 -4.91
CA GLY A 114 -0.93 -16.16 -4.26
C GLY A 114 -1.29 -17.56 -4.74
N VAL A 115 -2.59 -17.86 -4.89
CA VAL A 115 -3.06 -19.14 -5.44
C VAL A 115 -2.65 -19.30 -6.91
N VAL A 116 -2.74 -18.25 -7.72
CA VAL A 116 -2.29 -18.30 -9.12
C VAL A 116 -0.79 -18.55 -9.19
N GLN A 117 0.03 -17.83 -8.42
CA GLN A 117 1.47 -18.01 -8.47
C GLN A 117 1.88 -19.40 -7.99
N ALA A 118 1.49 -19.79 -6.78
CA ALA A 118 1.92 -21.05 -6.18
C ALA A 118 1.22 -22.29 -6.78
N GLY A 119 -0.02 -22.15 -7.25
CA GLY A 119 -0.85 -23.27 -7.72
C GLY A 119 -0.85 -23.45 -9.23
N VAL A 120 -0.66 -22.37 -10.00
CA VAL A 120 -0.75 -22.43 -11.47
C VAL A 120 0.60 -22.16 -12.12
N VAL A 121 1.32 -21.13 -11.67
CA VAL A 121 2.56 -20.68 -12.32
C VAL A 121 3.70 -21.64 -12.01
N ASP A 122 4.10 -21.74 -10.73
CA ASP A 122 5.22 -22.60 -10.30
C ASP A 122 4.78 -23.97 -9.76
N GLN A 123 3.46 -24.17 -9.59
CA GLN A 123 2.85 -25.42 -9.10
C GLN A 123 3.42 -25.95 -7.77
N SER A 124 4.10 -25.12 -6.99
CA SER A 124 4.73 -25.45 -5.72
C SER A 124 3.76 -26.02 -4.68
N LEU A 125 2.46 -25.69 -4.77
CA LEU A 125 1.42 -26.26 -3.90
C LEU A 125 1.25 -27.78 -4.04
N PHE A 126 1.66 -28.34 -5.18
CA PHE A 126 1.39 -29.72 -5.58
C PHE A 126 2.67 -30.56 -5.74
N SER A 127 3.82 -30.03 -5.34
CA SER A 127 5.13 -30.69 -5.51
C SER A 127 5.62 -31.37 -4.23
N LEU A 128 6.03 -32.63 -4.33
CA LEU A 128 6.69 -33.38 -3.25
C LEU A 128 8.21 -33.36 -3.39
N SER A 129 8.76 -32.82 -4.48
CA SER A 129 10.20 -32.77 -4.77
C SER A 129 10.72 -31.37 -5.15
N TYR A 130 10.17 -30.31 -4.56
CA TYR A 130 10.39 -28.92 -5.00
C TYR A 130 11.85 -28.46 -4.86
N ARG A 131 12.45 -27.98 -5.97
CA ARG A 131 13.77 -27.33 -6.03
C ARG A 131 14.91 -28.15 -5.42
N HIS A 132 14.76 -29.47 -5.33
CA HIS A 132 15.71 -30.37 -4.65
C HIS A 132 16.07 -29.94 -3.21
N ILE A 133 15.13 -29.31 -2.51
CA ILE A 133 15.35 -28.87 -1.13
C ILE A 133 15.43 -30.09 -0.21
N GLU A 134 16.53 -30.22 0.54
CA GLU A 134 16.71 -31.31 1.50
C GLU A 134 15.61 -31.29 2.57
N GLY A 135 14.96 -32.44 2.79
CA GLY A 135 13.87 -32.57 3.77
C GLY A 135 12.50 -32.10 3.29
N TRP A 136 12.39 -31.52 2.08
CA TRP A 136 11.13 -31.01 1.53
C TRP A 136 10.02 -32.06 1.49
N GLU A 137 10.32 -33.26 0.99
CA GLU A 137 9.33 -34.32 0.87
C GLU A 137 8.78 -34.73 2.24
N ALA A 138 9.66 -34.89 3.24
CA ALA A 138 9.27 -35.26 4.60
C ALA A 138 8.39 -34.17 5.24
N ALA A 139 8.77 -32.91 5.06
CA ALA A 139 7.98 -31.75 5.49
C ALA A 139 6.60 -31.69 4.82
N ALA A 140 6.56 -31.84 3.49
CA ALA A 140 5.33 -31.83 2.72
C ALA A 140 4.39 -32.96 3.17
N ARG A 141 4.93 -34.17 3.36
CA ARG A 141 4.17 -35.35 3.80
C ARG A 141 3.57 -35.22 5.20
N ALA A 142 4.16 -34.41 6.08
CA ALA A 142 3.69 -34.26 7.47
C ALA A 142 2.25 -33.70 7.60
N THR A 143 1.77 -32.96 6.60
CA THR A 143 0.41 -32.41 6.56
C THR A 143 -0.26 -32.60 5.19
N PHE A 144 0.13 -33.67 4.49
CA PHE A 144 -0.40 -33.98 3.18
C PHE A 144 -1.84 -34.48 3.25
N VAL A 145 -2.66 -34.01 2.31
CA VAL A 145 -4.05 -34.43 2.14
C VAL A 145 -4.18 -35.04 0.75
N GLU A 146 -4.17 -36.38 0.69
CA GLU A 146 -4.09 -37.16 -0.56
C GLU A 146 -5.19 -36.81 -1.57
N PRO A 147 -6.47 -36.62 -1.18
CA PRO A 147 -7.52 -36.28 -2.15
C PRO A 147 -7.28 -34.96 -2.90
N TRP A 148 -6.47 -34.05 -2.34
CA TRP A 148 -6.16 -32.75 -2.94
C TRP A 148 -4.74 -32.70 -3.50
N GLY A 149 -3.88 -33.63 -3.08
CA GLY A 149 -2.47 -33.66 -3.43
C GLY A 149 -1.71 -32.43 -2.91
N VAL A 150 -2.06 -31.96 -1.71
CA VAL A 150 -1.52 -30.71 -1.13
C VAL A 150 -1.05 -30.95 0.29
N SER A 151 0.12 -30.43 0.62
CA SER A 151 0.56 -30.21 2.00
C SER A 151 -0.09 -28.94 2.55
N VAL A 152 -0.89 -29.06 3.62
CA VAL A 152 -1.59 -27.91 4.20
C VAL A 152 -0.61 -26.91 4.81
N ALA A 153 0.51 -27.37 5.38
CA ALA A 153 1.57 -26.50 5.88
C ALA A 153 2.21 -25.70 4.74
N ASN A 154 2.62 -26.37 3.64
CA ASN A 154 3.24 -25.67 2.51
C ASN A 154 2.26 -24.71 1.85
N ALA A 155 1.01 -25.12 1.66
CA ALA A 155 -0.02 -24.24 1.14
C ALA A 155 -0.25 -23.02 2.04
N SER A 156 -0.25 -23.19 3.35
CA SER A 156 -0.35 -22.07 4.29
C SER A 156 0.86 -21.14 4.17
N ASN A 157 2.07 -21.68 4.12
CA ASN A 157 3.30 -20.90 3.98
C ASN A 157 3.32 -20.09 2.68
N PHE A 158 3.10 -20.72 1.52
CA PHE A 158 3.09 -20.03 0.23
C PHE A 158 1.96 -19.01 0.13
N LEU A 159 0.72 -19.41 0.40
CA LEU A 159 -0.43 -18.53 0.20
C LEU A 159 -0.38 -17.31 1.13
N VAL A 160 0.02 -17.50 2.39
CA VAL A 160 0.18 -16.38 3.33
C VAL A 160 1.41 -15.56 2.98
N GLY A 161 2.51 -16.20 2.60
CA GLY A 161 3.72 -15.60 2.02
C GLY A 161 3.39 -14.55 0.96
N HIS A 162 2.72 -15.00 -0.10
CA HIS A 162 2.29 -14.17 -1.21
C HIS A 162 1.29 -13.09 -0.78
N ALA A 163 0.21 -13.48 -0.10
CA ALA A 163 -0.87 -12.55 0.22
C ALA A 163 -0.40 -11.41 1.15
N VAL A 164 0.41 -11.73 2.17
CA VAL A 164 0.83 -10.78 3.19
C VAL A 164 2.10 -10.05 2.78
N TRP A 165 3.20 -10.76 2.56
CA TRP A 165 4.52 -10.15 2.42
C TRP A 165 4.85 -9.71 1.00
N SER A 166 4.41 -10.45 -0.01
CA SER A 166 4.61 -10.03 -1.40
C SER A 166 3.67 -8.89 -1.79
N PHE A 167 2.41 -8.90 -1.31
CA PHE A 167 1.41 -7.94 -1.80
C PHE A 167 0.89 -6.95 -0.77
N THR A 168 0.25 -7.42 0.30
CA THR A 168 -0.54 -6.54 1.18
C THR A 168 0.34 -5.56 1.96
N VAL A 169 1.45 -6.03 2.54
CA VAL A 169 2.38 -5.21 3.32
C VAL A 169 3.02 -4.12 2.46
N PRO A 170 3.61 -4.43 1.28
CA PRO A 170 4.13 -3.41 0.36
C PRO A 170 3.08 -2.35 -0.01
N ILE A 171 1.85 -2.75 -0.35
CA ILE A 171 0.77 -1.81 -0.70
C ILE A 171 0.43 -0.91 0.49
N ALA A 172 0.31 -1.46 1.71
CA ALA A 172 0.01 -0.70 2.91
C ALA A 172 1.07 0.36 3.21
N LEU A 173 2.35 -0.01 3.10
CA LEU A 173 3.46 0.90 3.36
C LEU A 173 3.53 2.01 2.31
N VAL A 174 3.45 1.67 1.01
CA VAL A 174 3.49 2.69 -0.06
C VAL A 174 2.28 3.62 0.01
N HIS A 175 1.09 3.11 0.35
CA HIS A 175 -0.07 3.97 0.61
C HIS A 175 0.18 4.94 1.77
N ALA A 176 0.82 4.48 2.85
CA ALA A 176 1.11 5.30 4.03
C ALA A 176 2.20 6.36 3.78
N LEU A 177 3.10 6.16 2.82
CA LEU A 177 4.07 7.17 2.40
C LEU A 177 3.41 8.40 1.75
N ARG A 178 2.31 8.21 1.03
CA ARG A 178 1.53 9.29 0.39
C ARG A 178 0.02 9.06 0.50
N PRO A 179 -0.59 9.30 1.68
CA PRO A 179 -2.02 9.15 1.92
C PRO A 179 -2.90 9.91 0.91
N ASP A 180 -2.46 11.11 0.52
CA ASP A 180 -3.08 11.97 -0.50
C ASP A 180 -3.18 11.33 -1.90
N ALA A 181 -2.28 10.38 -2.20
CA ALA A 181 -2.22 9.64 -3.46
C ALA A 181 -2.68 8.17 -3.36
N ALA A 182 -2.89 7.65 -2.14
CA ALA A 182 -3.14 6.24 -1.88
C ALA A 182 -4.39 5.70 -2.58
N ARG A 183 -5.48 6.49 -2.61
CA ARG A 183 -6.76 6.11 -3.24
C ARG A 183 -6.96 6.68 -4.65
N ARG A 184 -5.87 7.01 -5.35
CA ARG A 184 -5.93 7.57 -6.70
C ARG A 184 -5.18 6.68 -7.69
N PRO A 185 -5.70 6.43 -8.91
CA PRO A 185 -4.96 5.69 -9.92
C PRO A 185 -3.59 6.33 -10.19
N TRP A 186 -2.54 5.52 -10.17
CA TRP A 186 -1.16 5.94 -10.47
C TRP A 186 -0.86 5.74 -11.96
N LEU A 187 -1.39 4.67 -12.55
CA LEU A 187 -1.21 4.32 -13.94
C LEU A 187 -2.36 4.80 -14.83
N ARG A 188 -2.07 4.98 -16.12
CA ARG A 188 -3.07 5.07 -17.21
C ARG A 188 -3.18 3.70 -17.89
N ALA A 189 -4.07 3.57 -18.89
CA ALA A 189 -4.26 2.31 -19.62
C ALA A 189 -2.94 1.73 -20.19
N PRO A 190 -2.03 2.51 -20.82
CA PRO A 190 -0.76 1.95 -21.31
C PRO A 190 0.09 1.34 -20.20
N GLY A 191 0.16 1.98 -19.03
CA GLY A 191 0.91 1.45 -17.89
C GLY A 191 0.32 0.15 -17.34
N LEU A 192 -1.01 0.00 -17.38
CA LEU A 192 -1.65 -1.26 -17.01
C LEU A 192 -1.32 -2.37 -17.99
N VAL A 193 -1.38 -2.08 -19.29
CA VAL A 193 -1.05 -3.07 -20.34
C VAL A 193 0.40 -3.53 -20.17
N VAL A 194 1.34 -2.59 -19.98
CA VAL A 194 2.75 -2.94 -19.73
C VAL A 194 2.90 -3.80 -18.48
N ALA A 195 2.28 -3.45 -17.36
CA ALA A 195 2.36 -4.26 -16.14
C ALA A 195 1.75 -5.67 -16.33
N ALA A 196 0.63 -5.78 -17.05
CA ALA A 196 -0.02 -7.05 -17.36
C ALA A 196 0.87 -7.93 -18.26
N LEU A 197 1.49 -7.35 -19.30
CA LEU A 197 2.40 -8.06 -20.18
C LEU A 197 3.67 -8.50 -19.44
N LEU A 198 4.25 -7.64 -18.61
CA LEU A 198 5.43 -8.00 -17.80
C LEU A 198 5.11 -9.18 -16.88
N TYR A 199 3.98 -9.15 -16.18
CA TYR A 199 3.55 -10.27 -15.33
C TYR A 199 3.30 -11.54 -16.15
N ALA A 200 2.58 -11.44 -17.27
CA ALA A 200 2.28 -12.61 -18.10
C ALA A 200 3.55 -13.27 -18.67
N VAL A 201 4.51 -12.47 -19.13
CA VAL A 201 5.80 -12.97 -19.62
C VAL A 201 6.59 -13.63 -18.48
N ALA A 202 6.69 -12.98 -17.32
CA ALA A 202 7.42 -13.56 -16.19
C ALA A 202 6.77 -14.85 -15.67
N ALA A 203 5.44 -14.87 -15.55
CA ALA A 203 4.70 -16.06 -15.17
C ALA A 203 4.88 -17.19 -16.18
N LEU A 204 4.86 -16.89 -17.49
CA LEU A 204 5.13 -17.88 -18.52
C LEU A 204 6.56 -18.44 -18.42
N LEU A 205 7.56 -17.57 -18.20
CA LEU A 205 8.95 -18.00 -18.05
C LEU A 205 9.14 -18.91 -16.83
N VAL A 206 8.57 -18.55 -15.67
CA VAL A 206 8.59 -19.41 -14.47
C VAL A 206 7.90 -20.74 -14.76
N HIS A 207 6.75 -20.71 -15.45
CA HIS A 207 6.00 -21.93 -15.72
C HIS A 207 6.75 -22.87 -16.67
N VAL A 208 7.38 -22.33 -17.72
CA VAL A 208 8.22 -23.11 -18.64
C VAL A 208 9.42 -23.69 -17.90
N ASP A 209 10.13 -22.88 -17.12
CA ASP A 209 11.27 -23.32 -16.31
C ASP A 209 10.87 -24.46 -15.35
N HIS A 210 9.73 -24.34 -14.68
CA HIS A 210 9.15 -25.41 -13.85
C HIS A 210 8.90 -26.70 -14.64
N LEU A 211 8.26 -26.60 -15.81
CA LEU A 211 7.98 -27.79 -16.64
C LEU A 211 9.26 -28.47 -17.16
N GLU A 212 10.33 -27.71 -17.37
CA GLU A 212 11.61 -28.22 -17.86
C GLU A 212 12.51 -28.80 -16.75
N THR A 213 12.41 -28.28 -15.53
CA THR A 213 13.36 -28.59 -14.45
C THR A 213 12.78 -29.48 -13.35
N GLU A 214 11.48 -29.42 -13.09
CA GLU A 214 10.84 -30.19 -12.02
C GLU A 214 10.23 -31.48 -12.56
N THR A 215 10.30 -32.55 -11.77
CA THR A 215 9.72 -33.86 -12.12
C THR A 215 8.26 -34.00 -11.75
N ASP A 216 7.82 -33.28 -10.72
CA ASP A 216 6.45 -33.28 -10.22
C ASP A 216 5.66 -32.14 -10.86
N HIS A 217 4.65 -32.50 -11.66
CA HIS A 217 3.73 -31.53 -12.25
C HIS A 217 2.33 -31.71 -11.70
N ALA A 218 1.65 -30.58 -11.46
CA ALA A 218 0.27 -30.58 -11.04
C ALA A 218 -0.62 -31.19 -12.13
N SER A 219 -1.52 -32.09 -11.71
CA SER A 219 -2.55 -32.62 -12.59
C SER A 219 -3.48 -31.52 -13.11
N THR A 220 -4.15 -31.77 -14.24
CA THR A 220 -5.15 -30.85 -14.78
C THR A 220 -6.24 -30.51 -13.76
N ALA A 221 -6.64 -31.47 -12.92
CA ALA A 221 -7.61 -31.27 -11.86
C ALA A 221 -7.10 -30.31 -10.77
N GLN A 222 -5.83 -30.43 -10.37
CA GLN A 222 -5.19 -29.52 -9.41
C GLN A 222 -5.08 -28.10 -9.96
N VAL A 223 -4.64 -27.94 -11.21
CA VAL A 223 -4.56 -26.62 -11.88
C VAL A 223 -5.96 -26.00 -12.02
N ALA A 224 -6.96 -26.78 -12.43
CA ALA A 224 -8.35 -26.31 -12.51
C ALA A 224 -8.90 -25.94 -11.12
N GLY A 225 -8.56 -26.71 -10.09
CA GLY A 225 -8.89 -26.42 -8.70
C GLY A 225 -8.27 -25.11 -8.21
N ALA A 226 -6.99 -24.87 -8.49
CA ALA A 226 -6.29 -23.63 -8.16
C ALA A 226 -6.95 -22.42 -8.85
N TRP A 227 -7.27 -22.52 -10.14
CA TRP A 227 -8.05 -21.48 -10.84
C TRP A 227 -9.43 -21.25 -10.22
N GLY A 228 -10.12 -22.33 -9.83
CA GLY A 228 -11.40 -22.26 -9.13
C GLY A 228 -11.30 -21.50 -7.81
N VAL A 229 -10.31 -21.83 -6.97
CA VAL A 229 -10.07 -21.14 -5.69
C VAL A 229 -9.69 -19.67 -5.93
N ALA A 230 -8.80 -19.38 -6.88
CA ALA A 230 -8.44 -18.01 -7.23
C ALA A 230 -9.67 -17.20 -7.70
N ALA A 231 -10.55 -17.80 -8.50
CA ALA A 231 -11.80 -17.18 -8.94
C ALA A 231 -12.76 -16.92 -7.76
N LEU A 232 -12.89 -17.87 -6.82
CA LEU A 232 -13.68 -17.68 -5.59
C LEU A 232 -13.12 -16.53 -4.74
N CYS A 233 -11.80 -16.44 -4.58
CA CYS A 233 -11.14 -15.33 -3.91
C CYS A 233 -11.41 -14.00 -4.62
N ALA A 234 -11.34 -13.96 -5.96
CA ALA A 234 -11.66 -12.76 -6.75
C ALA A 234 -13.14 -12.35 -6.59
N VAL A 235 -14.08 -13.31 -6.66
CA VAL A 235 -15.51 -13.06 -6.43
C VAL A 235 -15.75 -12.52 -5.02
N ALA A 236 -15.14 -13.14 -4.00
CA ALA A 236 -15.21 -12.68 -2.62
C ALA A 236 -14.64 -11.26 -2.47
N ALA A 237 -13.58 -10.92 -3.21
CA ALA A 237 -12.99 -9.59 -3.19
C ALA A 237 -13.98 -8.51 -3.63
N PHE A 238 -14.72 -8.74 -4.71
CA PHE A 238 -15.73 -7.79 -5.18
C PHE A 238 -17.02 -7.80 -4.34
N ALA A 239 -17.42 -8.96 -3.82
CA ALA A 239 -18.63 -9.13 -3.02
C ALA A 239 -18.51 -8.54 -1.59
N LEU A 240 -17.33 -8.68 -0.97
CA LEU A 240 -17.06 -8.24 0.40
C LEU A 240 -16.27 -6.93 0.44
N GLY A 241 -15.35 -6.72 -0.51
CA GLY A 241 -14.40 -5.60 -0.50
C GLY A 241 -15.03 -4.24 -0.78
N ARG A 242 -16.20 -4.17 -1.41
CA ARG A 242 -16.94 -2.92 -1.61
C ARG A 242 -17.86 -2.56 -0.45
N ARG A 243 -18.08 -3.47 0.49
CA ARG A 243 -18.98 -3.22 1.63
C ARG A 243 -18.38 -2.13 2.52
N VAL A 244 -19.17 -1.09 2.79
CA VAL A 244 -18.84 -0.08 3.78
C VAL A 244 -19.34 -0.59 5.12
N ALA A 245 -18.40 -0.99 5.99
CA ALA A 245 -18.75 -1.29 7.37
C ALA A 245 -19.15 0.00 8.09
N GLU A 246 -20.26 -0.05 8.82
CA GLU A 246 -20.66 1.01 9.75
C GLU A 246 -19.54 1.27 10.74
N ARG A 247 -19.24 2.56 10.91
CA ARG A 247 -18.31 3.02 11.93
C ARG A 247 -19.00 3.02 13.28
N ARG A 248 -18.22 2.78 14.33
CA ARG A 248 -18.71 2.65 15.71
C ARG A 248 -17.79 3.44 16.63
N ALA A 249 -18.39 4.06 17.64
CA ALA A 249 -17.64 4.62 18.75
C ALA A 249 -16.79 3.50 19.39
N GLY A 250 -15.48 3.73 19.51
CA GLY A 250 -14.58 2.73 20.02
C GLY A 250 -13.14 3.21 20.06
N ARG A 251 -12.36 2.65 20.98
CA ARG A 251 -10.93 2.93 21.08
C ARG A 251 -10.15 2.13 20.04
N VAL A 252 -9.25 2.81 19.34
CA VAL A 252 -8.26 2.18 18.48
C VAL A 252 -6.99 1.91 19.30
N PRO A 253 -6.35 0.73 19.19
CA PRO A 253 -5.10 0.49 19.88
C PRO A 253 -4.00 1.48 19.45
N PRO A 254 -3.07 1.84 20.35
CA PRO A 254 -1.93 2.67 20.00
C PRO A 254 -1.11 2.08 18.85
N LEU A 255 -0.48 2.94 18.03
CA LEU A 255 0.30 2.50 16.87
C LEU A 255 1.42 1.51 17.24
N ALA A 256 2.09 1.71 18.38
CA ALA A 256 3.11 0.79 18.87
C ALA A 256 2.55 -0.61 19.19
N VAL A 257 1.33 -0.69 19.75
CA VAL A 257 0.67 -1.98 20.03
C VAL A 257 0.31 -2.70 18.74
N LEU A 258 -0.16 -1.98 17.72
CA LEU A 258 -0.45 -2.56 16.41
C LEU A 258 0.80 -3.03 15.67
N ALA A 259 1.90 -2.27 15.76
CA ALA A 259 3.19 -2.68 15.23
C ALA A 259 3.73 -3.93 15.95
N ALA A 260 3.66 -3.96 17.28
CA ALA A 260 4.02 -5.14 18.06
C ALA A 260 3.14 -6.36 17.70
N ALA A 261 1.83 -6.18 17.54
CA ALA A 261 0.93 -7.24 17.11
C ALA A 261 1.26 -7.76 15.70
N GLY A 262 1.59 -6.87 14.76
CA GLY A 262 2.05 -7.25 13.43
C GLY A 262 3.37 -8.02 13.46
N LEU A 263 4.32 -7.60 14.31
CA LEU A 263 5.61 -8.26 14.52
C LEU A 263 5.42 -9.66 15.11
N VAL A 264 4.70 -9.77 16.23
CA VAL A 264 4.45 -11.04 16.91
C VAL A 264 3.66 -11.99 16.01
N GLY A 265 2.58 -11.51 15.38
CA GLY A 265 1.79 -12.33 14.45
C GLY A 265 2.61 -12.80 13.26
N GLY A 266 3.44 -11.91 12.68
CA GLY A 266 4.33 -12.27 11.58
C GLY A 266 5.38 -13.30 11.97
N LEU A 267 5.97 -13.18 13.17
CA LEU A 267 6.94 -14.15 13.69
C LEU A 267 6.29 -15.50 13.95
N LEU A 268 5.12 -15.52 14.59
CA LEU A 268 4.39 -16.77 14.85
C LEU A 268 4.04 -17.50 13.55
N VAL A 269 3.60 -16.79 12.51
CA VAL A 269 3.34 -17.42 11.21
C VAL A 269 4.63 -17.91 10.56
N THR A 270 5.68 -17.09 10.51
CA THR A 270 6.91 -17.44 9.79
C THR A 270 7.73 -18.53 10.49
N LEU A 271 7.63 -18.64 11.81
CA LEU A 271 8.30 -19.65 12.63
C LEU A 271 7.40 -20.86 12.95
N SER A 272 6.24 -20.99 12.28
CA SER A 272 5.42 -22.19 12.41
C SER A 272 6.15 -23.37 11.80
N ASP A 273 6.11 -24.52 12.49
CA ASP A 273 6.63 -25.77 11.97
C ASP A 273 5.71 -26.35 10.89
N GLU A 274 6.20 -27.32 10.12
CA GLU A 274 5.49 -27.91 8.98
C GLU A 274 4.52 -29.03 9.40
N THR A 275 4.07 -29.02 10.66
CA THR A 275 3.18 -30.02 11.24
C THR A 275 1.74 -29.50 11.35
N TRP A 276 0.80 -30.37 11.72
CA TRP A 276 -0.57 -29.96 12.02
C TRP A 276 -0.67 -28.94 13.16
N THR A 277 0.31 -28.95 14.09
CA THR A 277 0.40 -27.94 15.16
C THR A 277 0.72 -26.57 14.57
N GLY A 278 1.69 -26.48 13.66
CA GLY A 278 2.03 -25.24 12.96
C GLY A 278 0.92 -24.74 12.05
N VAL A 279 0.19 -25.65 11.39
CA VAL A 279 -1.04 -25.32 10.65
C VAL A 279 -2.09 -24.69 11.58
N ALA A 280 -2.36 -25.32 12.72
CA ALA A 280 -3.31 -24.81 13.70
C ALA A 280 -2.88 -23.45 14.28
N GLN A 281 -1.58 -23.29 14.57
CA GLN A 281 -0.99 -22.02 15.02
C GLN A 281 -1.19 -20.92 13.97
N THR A 282 -0.82 -21.18 12.72
CA THR A 282 -0.98 -20.22 11.61
C THR A 282 -2.44 -19.84 11.45
N ALA A 283 -3.36 -20.82 11.44
CA ALA A 283 -4.79 -20.56 11.36
C ALA A 283 -5.31 -19.71 12.54
N ALA A 284 -4.87 -20.00 13.77
CA ALA A 284 -5.24 -19.24 14.95
C ALA A 284 -4.75 -17.78 14.90
N VAL A 285 -3.51 -17.56 14.46
CA VAL A 285 -2.94 -16.22 14.31
C VAL A 285 -3.68 -15.43 13.23
N LEU A 286 -3.95 -16.03 12.07
CA LEU A 286 -4.71 -15.40 11.00
C LEU A 286 -6.14 -15.08 11.43
N LEU A 287 -6.81 -15.99 12.14
CA LEU A 287 -8.14 -15.77 12.68
C LEU A 287 -8.14 -14.61 13.69
N ALA A 288 -7.19 -14.58 14.62
CA ALA A 288 -7.03 -13.51 15.59
C ALA A 288 -6.78 -12.15 14.89
N ALA A 289 -5.92 -12.14 13.87
CA ALA A 289 -5.66 -10.95 13.05
C ALA A 289 -6.93 -10.47 12.33
N VAL A 290 -7.67 -11.38 11.68
CA VAL A 290 -8.93 -11.05 11.00
C VAL A 290 -9.95 -10.49 11.98
N LEU A 291 -10.17 -11.13 13.13
CA LEU A 291 -11.14 -10.68 14.14
C LEU A 291 -10.73 -9.34 14.76
N GLY A 292 -9.45 -9.18 15.12
CA GLY A 292 -8.89 -7.95 15.67
C GLY A 292 -9.00 -6.79 14.69
N LEU A 293 -8.50 -6.96 13.46
CA LEU A 293 -8.58 -5.95 12.41
C LEU A 293 -10.03 -5.64 12.03
N ARG A 294 -10.93 -6.63 11.98
CA ARG A 294 -12.36 -6.42 11.73
C ARG A 294 -13.03 -5.60 12.82
N ARG A 295 -12.64 -5.80 14.08
CA ARG A 295 -13.12 -5.04 15.25
C ARG A 295 -12.59 -3.62 15.22
N TRP A 296 -11.27 -3.44 15.14
CA TRP A 296 -10.64 -2.13 15.22
C TRP A 296 -10.89 -1.28 13.97
N SER A 297 -11.00 -1.88 12.78
CA SER A 297 -11.30 -1.14 11.55
C SER A 297 -12.69 -0.51 11.51
N ARG A 298 -13.58 -0.89 12.43
CA ARG A 298 -14.88 -0.24 12.61
C ARG A 298 -14.84 0.96 13.55
N ALA A 299 -13.79 1.13 14.35
CA ALA A 299 -13.69 2.28 15.24
C ALA A 299 -13.51 3.59 14.43
N ASP A 300 -14.08 4.70 14.91
CA ASP A 300 -14.06 6.01 14.24
C ASP A 300 -12.64 6.52 13.97
N GLY A 301 -11.72 6.28 14.90
CA GLY A 301 -10.30 6.66 14.76
C GLY A 301 -9.48 5.78 13.82
N TRP A 302 -10.03 4.68 13.27
CA TRP A 302 -9.22 3.78 12.45
C TRP A 302 -8.95 4.36 11.06
N ALA A 303 -7.68 4.73 10.90
CA ALA A 303 -7.10 5.34 9.71
C ALA A 303 -5.85 4.59 9.20
N LEU A 304 -5.30 5.08 8.07
CA LEU A 304 -4.13 4.52 7.41
C LEU A 304 -2.88 4.32 8.28
N PRO A 305 -2.55 5.18 9.28
CA PRO A 305 -1.40 4.94 10.16
C PRO A 305 -1.47 3.62 10.92
N HIS A 306 -2.68 3.19 11.30
CA HIS A 306 -2.91 1.94 12.02
C HIS A 306 -2.67 0.73 11.13
N VAL A 307 -3.09 0.81 9.86
CA VAL A 307 -2.79 -0.23 8.86
C VAL A 307 -1.29 -0.30 8.60
N ALA A 308 -0.63 0.86 8.46
CA ALA A 308 0.80 0.95 8.27
C ALA A 308 1.58 0.38 9.46
N ALA A 309 1.09 0.57 10.69
CA ALA A 309 1.73 0.04 11.89
C ALA A 309 1.74 -1.49 11.90
N VAL A 310 0.59 -2.12 11.62
CA VAL A 310 0.50 -3.59 11.51
C VAL A 310 1.42 -4.11 10.40
N ALA A 311 1.39 -3.46 9.22
CA ALA A 311 2.23 -3.84 8.08
C ALA A 311 3.73 -3.68 8.38
N ALA A 312 4.12 -2.61 9.09
CA ALA A 312 5.51 -2.38 9.50
C ALA A 312 6.01 -3.48 10.44
N GLY A 313 5.20 -3.87 11.42
CA GLY A 313 5.51 -4.99 12.30
C GLY A 313 5.71 -6.30 11.53
N ALA A 314 4.78 -6.63 10.64
CA ALA A 314 4.84 -7.85 9.82
C ALA A 314 6.07 -7.86 8.87
N LEU A 315 6.45 -6.70 8.32
CA LEU A 315 7.66 -6.56 7.50
C LEU A 315 8.93 -6.86 8.31
N VAL A 316 9.03 -6.27 9.51
CA VAL A 316 10.17 -6.51 10.41
C VAL A 316 10.25 -7.96 10.84
N ALA A 317 9.10 -8.62 11.10
CA ALA A 317 9.06 -10.04 11.41
C ALA A 317 9.71 -10.89 10.31
N ARG A 318 9.34 -10.64 9.04
CA ARG A 318 9.87 -11.35 7.88
C ARG A 318 11.38 -11.19 7.76
N ALA A 319 11.87 -9.95 7.93
CA ALA A 319 13.28 -9.64 7.87
C ALA A 319 14.08 -10.27 9.03
N ALA A 320 13.50 -10.28 10.23
CA ALA A 320 14.15 -10.82 11.42
C ALA A 320 14.34 -12.34 11.34
N VAL A 321 13.39 -13.06 10.73
CA VAL A 321 13.51 -14.51 10.51
C VAL A 321 14.73 -14.87 9.67
N GLY A 322 15.21 -13.99 8.77
CA GLY A 322 16.40 -14.28 7.97
C GLY A 322 17.66 -14.59 8.78
N PHE A 323 17.76 -14.12 10.03
CA PHE A 323 18.85 -14.52 10.93
C PHE A 323 18.83 -16.00 11.31
N LEU A 324 17.65 -16.62 11.32
CA LEU A 324 17.41 -18.00 11.71
C LEU A 324 17.42 -18.96 10.53
N VAL A 325 17.16 -18.45 9.31
CA VAL A 325 17.12 -19.25 8.09
C VAL A 325 18.52 -19.59 7.61
N VAL A 326 18.70 -20.84 7.19
CA VAL A 326 19.88 -21.31 6.47
C VAL A 326 19.59 -21.15 4.97
N PRO A 327 20.37 -20.33 4.24
CA PRO A 327 20.16 -20.18 2.80
C PRO A 327 20.46 -21.49 2.05
N LEU A 328 19.82 -21.65 0.89
CA LEU A 328 20.17 -22.69 -0.06
C LEU A 328 21.61 -22.48 -0.58
N GLY A 329 22.33 -23.59 -0.76
CA GLY A 329 23.70 -23.59 -1.26
C GLY A 329 24.73 -23.07 -0.25
N ASP A 330 25.95 -22.81 -0.74
CA ASP A 330 27.08 -22.36 0.08
C ASP A 330 27.17 -20.82 0.12
N VAL A 331 26.38 -20.20 1.01
CA VAL A 331 26.39 -18.74 1.21
C VAL A 331 27.29 -18.39 2.40
N PRO A 332 28.34 -17.57 2.21
CA PRO A 332 29.22 -17.17 3.31
C PRO A 332 28.49 -16.39 4.42
N ALA A 333 28.79 -16.73 5.67
CA ALA A 333 28.11 -16.18 6.85
C ALA A 333 28.18 -14.64 6.94
N GLY A 334 29.33 -14.03 6.64
CA GLY A 334 29.53 -12.57 6.71
C GLY A 334 28.55 -11.80 5.81
N PRO A 335 28.57 -12.02 4.48
CA PRO A 335 27.60 -11.46 3.54
C PRO A 335 26.14 -11.74 3.92
N LYS A 336 25.82 -12.96 4.37
CA LYS A 336 24.47 -13.32 4.84
C LYS A 336 24.00 -12.41 5.99
N TYR A 337 24.79 -12.32 7.06
CA TYR A 337 24.38 -11.52 8.22
C TYR A 337 24.40 -10.00 7.94
N ALA A 338 25.28 -9.54 7.06
CA ALA A 338 25.25 -8.16 6.58
C ALA A 338 23.95 -7.86 5.81
N HIS A 339 23.53 -8.75 4.91
CA HIS A 339 22.23 -8.65 4.23
C HIS A 339 21.09 -8.58 5.24
N ASN A 340 21.03 -9.52 6.18
CA ASN A 340 19.95 -9.61 7.16
C ASN A 340 19.88 -8.35 8.06
N ALA A 341 21.03 -7.82 8.47
CA ALA A 341 21.10 -6.57 9.22
C ALA A 341 20.54 -5.38 8.42
N VAL A 342 20.90 -5.28 7.13
CA VAL A 342 20.37 -4.25 6.22
C VAL A 342 18.86 -4.43 6.00
N ALA A 343 18.39 -5.67 5.82
CA ALA A 343 16.98 -5.98 5.62
C ALA A 343 16.13 -5.60 6.84
N VAL A 344 16.58 -5.93 8.07
CA VAL A 344 15.89 -5.55 9.31
C VAL A 344 15.92 -4.04 9.51
N LEU A 345 17.08 -3.40 9.39
CA LEU A 345 17.20 -1.95 9.57
C LEU A 345 16.36 -1.19 8.55
N GLY A 346 16.42 -1.60 7.27
CA GLY A 346 15.61 -1.04 6.20
C GLY A 346 14.11 -1.19 6.46
N SER A 347 13.67 -2.35 6.93
CA SER A 347 12.28 -2.61 7.28
C SER A 347 11.79 -1.74 8.45
N VAL A 348 12.60 -1.58 9.50
CA VAL A 348 12.30 -0.72 10.64
C VAL A 348 12.20 0.75 10.19
N LEU A 349 13.19 1.24 9.43
CA LEU A 349 13.22 2.62 8.96
C LEU A 349 12.06 2.94 8.01
N LEU A 350 11.78 2.06 7.05
CA LEU A 350 10.65 2.20 6.12
C LEU A 350 9.32 2.19 6.88
N GLY A 351 9.12 1.22 7.77
CA GLY A 351 7.92 1.10 8.58
C GLY A 351 7.69 2.34 9.45
N TRP A 352 8.71 2.77 10.18
CA TRP A 352 8.68 3.99 10.99
C TRP A 352 8.34 5.22 10.15
N TRP A 353 9.00 5.38 8.99
CA TRP A 353 8.79 6.53 8.11
C TRP A 353 7.36 6.54 7.56
N ALA A 354 6.86 5.40 7.09
CA ALA A 354 5.50 5.24 6.57
C ALA A 354 4.44 5.55 7.65
N VAL A 355 4.59 5.00 8.85
CA VAL A 355 3.67 5.26 9.98
C VAL A 355 3.67 6.74 10.35
N ARG A 356 4.85 7.36 10.52
CA ARG A 356 4.96 8.79 10.84
C ARG A 356 4.37 9.67 9.75
N ARG A 357 4.60 9.33 8.48
CA ARG A 357 4.11 10.13 7.35
C ARG A 357 2.58 10.08 7.26
N ALA A 358 2.00 8.90 7.47
CA ALA A 358 0.56 8.74 7.52
C ALA A 358 -0.05 9.48 8.72
N ALA A 359 0.56 9.39 9.91
CA ALA A 359 0.04 10.02 11.12
C ALA A 359 0.01 11.55 11.00
N ARG A 360 1.02 12.16 10.38
CA ARG A 360 1.08 13.61 10.14
C ARG A 360 0.03 14.14 9.16
N GLN A 361 -0.52 13.28 8.30
CA GLN A 361 -1.56 13.65 7.32
C GLN A 361 -2.96 13.21 7.75
N ALA A 362 -3.09 12.50 8.87
CA ALA A 362 -4.40 12.25 9.44
C ALA A 362 -5.00 13.62 9.80
N PRO A 363 -6.27 13.91 9.42
CA PRO A 363 -6.94 15.11 9.89
C PRO A 363 -6.82 15.13 11.41
N GLY A 364 -6.11 16.12 11.94
CA GLY A 364 -6.03 16.30 13.38
C GLY A 364 -7.44 16.62 13.86
N ASP A 365 -7.91 15.88 14.85
CA ASP A 365 -8.88 16.43 15.78
C ASP A 365 -8.27 17.74 16.27
N GLY A 366 -8.95 18.86 15.99
CA GLY A 366 -8.53 20.20 16.35
C GLY A 366 -8.48 20.36 17.87
N GLY A 367 -7.43 19.85 18.49
CA GLY A 367 -7.04 20.18 19.85
C GLY A 367 -6.36 21.53 19.84
N GLY A 368 -7.13 22.58 20.12
CA GLY A 368 -6.62 23.92 20.32
C GLY A 368 -5.58 23.95 21.43
N HIS A 369 -4.35 24.27 21.07
CA HIS A 369 -3.45 25.05 21.90
C HIS A 369 -3.15 26.33 21.12
N ALA A 370 -4.16 27.20 21.06
CA ALA A 370 -3.89 28.62 20.99
C ALA A 370 -3.31 28.99 22.35
N SER A 371 -1.99 29.12 22.41
CA SER A 371 -1.31 29.81 23.50
C SER A 371 -1.81 31.25 23.51
N ASP A 372 -2.75 31.50 24.40
CA ASP A 372 -3.13 32.83 24.83
C ASP A 372 -1.90 33.46 25.52
N GLY A 373 -1.41 34.55 24.94
CA GLY A 373 -0.09 35.09 25.23
C GLY A 373 -0.06 36.59 25.02
N GLY A 374 -0.86 37.30 25.81
CA GLY A 374 -0.52 38.60 26.38
C GLY A 374 -0.30 39.75 25.41
N GLY A 375 -1.36 40.52 25.17
CA GLY A 375 -1.23 41.88 24.64
C GLY A 375 -0.42 42.77 25.58
N ARG A 376 0.40 43.66 25.00
CA ARG A 376 0.89 44.89 25.62
C ARG A 376 1.15 45.93 24.54
N HIS A 377 0.31 46.97 24.59
CA HIS A 377 0.55 48.38 24.32
C HIS A 377 1.66 48.80 23.33
N ALA A 378 1.22 49.41 22.24
CA ALA A 378 1.97 50.43 21.52
C ALA A 378 2.05 51.73 22.34
N PRO A 379 3.12 52.51 22.14
CA PRO A 379 3.03 53.96 22.12
C PRO A 379 3.45 54.52 20.76
N SER A 380 2.74 55.58 20.38
CA SER A 380 3.03 56.54 19.32
C SER A 380 4.24 57.43 19.64
N ASP A 381 4.61 58.24 18.64
CA ASP A 381 5.60 59.32 18.60
C ASP A 381 6.94 58.88 17.99
N GLY A 382 7.57 59.57 17.04
CA GLY A 382 7.31 60.83 16.37
C GLY A 382 8.63 61.31 15.73
N GLY A 383 8.57 61.79 14.48
CA GLY A 383 9.55 62.71 13.88
C GLY A 383 10.93 62.18 13.45
N GLY A 384 11.38 62.64 12.27
CA GLY A 384 12.82 62.89 12.02
C GLY A 384 13.43 62.33 10.74
N HIS A 385 13.44 63.17 9.71
CA HIS A 385 14.55 63.42 8.76
C HIS A 385 15.16 62.27 7.91
N ALA A 386 15.10 62.49 6.59
CA ALA A 386 16.01 61.93 5.58
C ALA A 386 17.43 62.56 5.70
N PRO A 387 18.48 62.01 5.06
CA PRO A 387 18.66 62.24 3.62
C PRO A 387 19.19 61.04 2.80
N ASP A 388 19.16 61.27 1.48
CA ASP A 388 19.62 60.53 0.31
C ASP A 388 20.93 59.71 0.43
N ASP A 389 20.99 58.58 -0.29
CA ASP A 389 22.07 58.38 -1.28
C ASP A 389 21.72 57.28 -2.31
N ASP A 390 22.24 57.50 -3.52
CA ASP A 390 22.04 56.82 -4.79
C ASP A 390 22.58 55.38 -4.85
N GLY A 391 21.94 54.56 -5.68
CA GLY A 391 22.41 53.20 -5.96
C GLY A 391 21.67 52.51 -7.10
N GLN A 392 21.93 52.96 -8.33
CA GLN A 392 21.49 52.33 -9.57
C GLN A 392 22.00 50.88 -9.70
N HIS A 393 21.13 49.92 -10.08
CA HIS A 393 21.42 48.89 -11.09
C HIS A 393 20.15 48.07 -11.50
N PRO A 394 20.05 47.61 -12.76
CA PRO A 394 18.80 47.17 -13.41
C PRO A 394 18.50 45.65 -13.27
N PRO A 395 17.26 45.20 -13.54
CA PRO A 395 16.91 43.78 -13.52
C PRO A 395 17.33 43.04 -14.80
N VAL A 396 18.09 41.95 -14.61
CA VAL A 396 18.47 40.99 -15.66
C VAL A 396 17.26 40.14 -16.08
N ARG A 397 16.91 40.23 -17.38
CA ARG A 397 16.02 39.29 -18.07
C ARG A 397 16.86 38.13 -18.63
N HIS A 398 16.52 36.89 -18.29
CA HIS A 398 16.82 35.73 -19.14
C HIS A 398 15.51 35.07 -19.58
N GLY A 399 15.19 35.28 -20.86
CA GLY A 399 14.14 34.57 -21.55
C GLY A 399 14.64 33.22 -22.04
N VAL A 400 13.84 32.18 -21.81
CA VAL A 400 13.89 30.92 -22.57
C VAL A 400 12.70 30.95 -23.51
N ARG A 401 12.96 31.10 -24.82
CA ARG A 401 11.97 30.96 -25.88
C ARG A 401 11.58 29.49 -25.98
N SER A 402 10.28 29.20 -26.03
CA SER A 402 9.73 27.91 -26.44
C SER A 402 9.79 27.79 -27.97
N ALA A 403 10.29 26.67 -28.49
CA ALA A 403 10.27 26.35 -29.91
C ALA A 403 8.83 26.35 -30.46
N THR A 404 8.66 26.87 -31.66
CA THR A 404 7.38 26.97 -32.37
C THR A 404 7.07 25.67 -33.12
N ASP A 405 5.79 25.38 -33.35
CA ASP A 405 5.30 24.15 -34.02
C ASP A 405 5.92 23.89 -35.41
N ASP A 406 6.48 24.91 -36.07
CA ASP A 406 7.18 24.77 -37.34
C ASP A 406 8.56 24.10 -37.22
N ASP A 407 9.22 24.18 -36.05
CA ASP A 407 10.49 23.50 -35.79
C ASP A 407 10.31 21.99 -35.59
N LEU A 408 9.14 21.58 -35.08
CA LEU A 408 8.79 20.16 -34.90
C LEU A 408 8.35 19.48 -36.20
N ARG A 409 7.82 20.24 -37.16
CA ARG A 409 7.44 19.70 -38.48
C ARG A 409 8.65 19.40 -39.36
N ARG A 410 9.70 20.23 -39.30
CA ARG A 410 10.95 19.98 -40.06
C ARG A 410 11.74 18.76 -39.56
N ALA A 411 11.62 18.41 -38.28
CA ALA A 411 12.27 17.22 -37.72
C ALA A 411 11.55 15.90 -38.09
N ALA A 412 10.29 15.96 -38.53
CA ALA A 412 9.51 14.78 -38.93
C ALA A 412 9.75 14.36 -40.40
N ASP A 413 10.16 15.29 -41.25
CA ASP A 413 10.41 15.00 -42.68
C ASP A 413 11.77 14.33 -42.94
N ASP A 414 12.75 14.49 -42.03
CA ASP A 414 14.09 13.93 -42.17
C ASP A 414 14.20 12.43 -41.83
N PHE A 415 13.18 11.84 -41.17
CA PHE A 415 13.17 10.41 -40.85
C PHE A 415 12.57 9.51 -41.95
N GLY A 416 12.09 10.10 -43.06
CA GLY A 416 11.33 9.41 -44.09
C GLY A 416 12.10 8.95 -45.34
N ARG A 417 13.41 9.20 -45.46
CA ARG A 417 14.18 8.85 -46.68
C ARG A 417 15.57 8.28 -46.38
N GLY A 418 15.75 6.99 -46.67
CA GLY A 418 17.07 6.33 -46.75
C GLY A 418 17.03 4.82 -46.49
N SER A 419 16.55 4.02 -47.46
CA SER A 419 17.33 3.02 -48.25
C SER A 419 17.74 1.77 -47.46
N ARG A 420 17.07 0.61 -47.55
CA ARG A 420 17.05 -0.37 -48.67
C ARG A 420 18.36 -0.50 -49.45
N SER A 421 19.11 -1.55 -49.17
CA SER A 421 19.73 -2.45 -50.18
C SER A 421 20.41 -3.65 -49.51
N THR A 422 19.83 -4.83 -49.72
CA THR A 422 20.49 -6.16 -49.82
C THR A 422 21.32 -6.21 -51.12
N PRO A 423 22.16 -7.23 -51.42
CA PRO A 423 22.00 -8.67 -51.16
C PRO A 423 22.50 -9.15 -49.80
#